data_AF-W4BIQ5-F1
#
_entry.id   AF-W4BIQ5-F1
#
_cell.length_a   1.000
_cell.length_b   1.000
_cell.length_c   1.000
_cell.angle_alpha   90.00
_cell.angle_beta   90.00
_cell.angle_gamma   90.00
#
_symmetry.space_group_name_H-M   'P 1'
#
loop_
_entity.id
_entity.type
_entity.pdbx_description
1 polymer ?
#
loop_
_entity_poly.entity_id
_entity_poly.type
_entity_poly.pdbx_seq_one_letter_code
_entity_poly.pdbx_strand_id
1 'polypeptide(L)'
;MGYQQYGISPQLVERIKLKMKNPAIKEKIKGLTQGLTKADLQNSTKVHQLVRTASGILNEKLSSTQEQQMVQFVLAQRIDPNNTFHLIKLWGMFR
;
A
#
# COMPACT_ATOMS: atom_id res chain seq x y z
N MET A 1 10.10 4.82 12.42
CA MET A 1 8.90 4.04 12.75
C MET A 1 8.56 3.18 11.54
N GLY A 2 8.81 1.86 11.63
CA GLY A 2 8.66 0.92 10.51
C GLY A 2 7.29 0.23 10.51
N TYR A 3 6.95 -0.40 9.38
CA TYR A 3 5.71 -1.18 9.20
C TYR A 3 5.52 -2.30 10.25
N GLN A 4 6.60 -2.78 10.86
CA GLN A 4 6.59 -3.79 11.92
C GLN A 4 5.75 -3.37 13.14
N GLN A 5 5.71 -2.08 13.48
CA GLN A 5 4.92 -1.57 14.62
C GLN A 5 3.41 -1.73 14.41
N TYR A 6 2.99 -1.93 13.17
CA TYR A 6 1.60 -2.13 12.79
C TYR A 6 1.29 -3.63 12.58
N GLY A 7 2.20 -4.54 12.97
CA GLY A 7 2.01 -5.99 12.82
C GLY A 7 2.20 -6.51 11.39
N ILE A 8 2.80 -5.71 10.51
CA ILE A 8 3.02 -6.07 9.12
C ILE A 8 4.24 -6.99 9.02
N SER A 9 3.99 -8.26 8.66
CA SER A 9 5.05 -9.26 8.53
C SER A 9 6.04 -8.90 7.41
N PRO A 10 7.37 -8.94 7.65
CA PRO A 10 8.37 -8.69 6.61
C PRO A 10 8.23 -9.57 5.38
N GLN A 11 7.81 -10.84 5.56
CA GLN A 11 7.61 -11.80 4.47
C GLN A 11 6.51 -11.34 3.49
N LEU A 12 5.41 -10.80 4.00
CA LEU A 12 4.36 -10.21 3.16
C LEU A 12 4.95 -9.08 2.30
N VAL A 13 5.81 -8.27 2.92
CA VAL A 13 6.41 -7.14 2.21
C VAL A 13 7.37 -7.61 1.12
N GLU A 14 8.17 -8.64 1.38
CA GLU A 14 9.04 -9.25 0.37
C GLU A 14 8.26 -9.86 -0.79
N ARG A 15 7.18 -10.60 -0.52
CA ARG A 15 6.32 -11.14 -1.59
C ARG A 15 5.79 -10.04 -2.49
N ILE A 16 5.31 -8.95 -1.90
CA ILE A 16 4.78 -7.82 -2.66
C ILE A 16 5.87 -7.14 -3.49
N LYS A 17 7.09 -6.96 -2.95
CA LYS A 17 8.23 -6.45 -3.73
C LYS A 17 8.53 -7.30 -4.95
N LEU A 18 8.56 -8.63 -4.80
CA LEU A 18 8.81 -9.53 -5.92
C LEU A 18 7.77 -9.35 -7.02
N LYS A 19 6.50 -9.17 -6.66
CA LYS A 19 5.42 -8.92 -7.62
C LYS A 19 5.49 -7.55 -8.26
N MET A 20 5.93 -6.53 -7.53
CA MET A 20 6.14 -5.17 -8.06
C MET A 20 7.28 -5.07 -9.07
N LYS A 21 8.15 -6.10 -9.16
CA LYS A 21 9.13 -6.21 -10.27
C LYS A 21 8.44 -6.46 -11.61
N ASN A 22 7.22 -6.99 -11.62
CA ASN A 22 6.46 -7.18 -12.85
C ASN A 22 5.94 -5.80 -13.34
N PRO A 23 6.34 -5.35 -14.54
CA PRO A 23 5.97 -4.03 -15.06
C PRO A 23 4.46 -3.88 -15.21
N ALA A 24 3.73 -4.93 -15.61
CA ALA A 24 2.28 -4.88 -15.77
C ALA A 24 1.55 -4.67 -14.43
N ILE A 25 2.05 -5.28 -13.34
CA ILE A 25 1.53 -5.06 -11.99
C ILE A 25 1.82 -3.63 -11.55
N LYS A 26 3.05 -3.15 -11.79
CA LYS A 26 3.48 -1.79 -11.45
C LYS A 26 2.62 -0.74 -12.15
N GLU A 27 2.29 -0.91 -13.42
CA GLU A 27 1.41 0.01 -14.15
C GLU A 27 -0.01 0.04 -13.60
N LYS A 28 -0.58 -1.14 -13.29
CA LYS A 28 -1.91 -1.23 -12.66
C LYS A 28 -1.96 -0.54 -11.30
N ILE A 29 -0.96 -0.75 -10.46
CA ILE A 29 -0.84 -0.08 -9.17
C ILE A 29 -0.67 1.44 -9.36
N LYS A 30 0.14 1.87 -10.34
CA LYS A 30 0.31 3.29 -10.66
C LYS A 30 -1.03 3.94 -11.04
N GLY A 31 -1.81 3.29 -11.91
CA GLY A 31 -3.15 3.73 -12.30
C GLY A 31 -4.10 3.83 -11.10
N LEU A 32 -4.05 2.88 -10.16
CA LEU A 32 -4.85 2.92 -8.94
C LEU A 32 -4.51 4.13 -8.05
N THR A 33 -3.23 4.53 -8.03
CA THR A 33 -2.78 5.67 -7.23
C THR A 33 -2.92 7.02 -7.93
N GLN A 34 -3.20 7.01 -9.24
CA GLN A 34 -3.28 8.21 -10.04
C GLN A 34 -4.56 8.99 -9.69
N GLY A 35 -4.40 10.27 -9.32
CA GLY A 35 -5.52 11.13 -8.95
C GLY A 35 -5.98 11.01 -7.50
N LEU A 36 -5.29 10.22 -6.67
CA LEU A 36 -5.55 10.21 -5.22
C LEU A 36 -5.18 11.54 -4.59
N THR A 37 -6.09 12.07 -3.77
CA THR A 37 -5.86 13.31 -3.01
C THR A 37 -5.49 13.01 -1.55
N LYS A 38 -4.97 14.02 -0.85
CA LYS A 38 -4.65 13.91 0.58
C LYS A 38 -5.89 13.60 1.42
N ALA A 39 -7.06 14.04 0.97
CA ALA A 39 -8.33 13.77 1.62
C ALA A 39 -8.72 12.29 1.48
N ASP A 40 -8.49 11.70 0.30
CA ASP A 40 -8.72 10.26 0.08
C ASP A 40 -7.83 9.40 0.98
N LEU A 41 -6.59 9.84 1.19
CA LEU A 41 -5.59 9.16 2.03
C LEU A 41 -5.81 9.36 3.53
N GLN A 42 -6.68 10.29 3.93
CA GLN A 42 -7.15 10.45 5.31
C GLN A 42 -8.48 9.74 5.56
N ASN A 43 -9.18 9.33 4.49
CA ASN A 43 -10.42 8.61 4.59
C ASN A 43 -10.15 7.10 4.74
N SER A 44 -10.35 6.58 5.96
CA SER A 44 -10.15 5.17 6.29
C SER A 44 -10.88 4.21 5.33
N THR A 45 -12.12 4.51 4.95
CA THR A 45 -12.92 3.69 4.02
C THR A 45 -12.30 3.63 2.63
N LYS A 46 -11.80 4.77 2.14
CA LYS A 46 -11.18 4.84 0.81
C LYS A 46 -9.81 4.18 0.80
N VAL A 47 -9.03 4.37 1.86
CA VAL A 47 -7.76 3.65 2.06
C VAL A 47 -7.99 2.14 2.12
N HIS A 48 -9.04 1.68 2.82
CA HIS A 48 -9.40 0.26 2.87
C HIS A 48 -9.73 -0.30 1.48
N GLN A 49 -10.53 0.42 0.68
CA GLN A 49 -10.82 0.03 -0.70
C GLN A 49 -9.56 -0.02 -1.59
N LEU A 50 -8.63 0.92 -1.39
CA LEU A 50 -7.35 0.93 -2.10
C LEU A 50 -6.48 -0.27 -1.75
N VAL A 51 -6.36 -0.59 -0.45
CA VAL A 51 -5.62 -1.78 0.02
C VAL A 51 -6.20 -3.06 -0.57
N ARG A 52 -7.53 -3.18 -0.58
CA ARG A 52 -8.23 -4.34 -1.16
C ARG A 52 -8.07 -4.45 -2.67
N THR A 53 -8.09 -3.32 -3.38
CA THR A 53 -7.88 -3.31 -4.84
C THR A 53 -6.44 -3.65 -5.18
N ALA A 54 -5.48 -3.09 -4.43
CA ALA A 54 -4.07 -3.37 -4.58
C ALA A 54 -3.75 -4.85 -4.28
N SER A 55 -4.34 -5.44 -3.23
CA SER A 55 -4.16 -6.85 -2.89
C SER A 55 -4.69 -7.77 -4.00
N GLY A 56 -5.82 -7.41 -4.63
CA GLY A 56 -6.34 -8.08 -5.82
C GLY A 56 -5.39 -8.01 -7.03
N ILE A 57 -4.85 -6.83 -7.34
CA ILE A 57 -3.87 -6.65 -8.44
C ILE A 57 -2.59 -7.45 -8.19
N LEU A 58 -2.15 -7.49 -6.93
CA LEU A 58 -0.98 -8.26 -6.50
C LEU A 58 -1.28 -9.76 -6.35
N ASN A 59 -2.54 -10.18 -6.50
CA ASN A 59 -2.98 -11.54 -6.22
C ASN A 59 -2.45 -12.04 -4.85
N GLU A 60 -2.51 -11.16 -3.84
CA GLU A 60 -2.15 -11.46 -2.44
C GLU A 60 -3.45 -11.47 -1.63
N LYS A 61 -3.74 -12.61 -0.99
CA LYS A 61 -4.89 -12.71 -0.08
C LYS A 61 -4.48 -12.15 1.28
N LEU A 62 -4.98 -10.95 1.59
CA LEU A 62 -4.85 -10.37 2.91
C LEU A 62 -6.03 -10.83 3.78
N SER A 63 -5.75 -11.18 5.02
CA SER A 63 -6.78 -11.32 6.05
C SER A 63 -7.33 -9.95 6.45
N SER A 64 -8.55 -9.90 7.00
CA SER A 64 -9.16 -8.64 7.47
C SER A 64 -8.28 -7.89 8.47
N THR A 65 -7.55 -8.62 9.33
CA THR A 65 -6.57 -8.03 10.25
C THR A 65 -5.41 -7.38 9.51
N GLN A 66 -4.85 -8.04 8.48
CA GLN A 66 -3.76 -7.47 7.68
C GLN A 66 -4.21 -6.26 6.87
N GLU A 67 -5.45 -6.26 6.36
CA GLU A 67 -6.02 -5.09 5.68
C GLU A 67 -6.13 -3.91 6.64
N GLN A 68 -6.66 -4.11 7.85
CA GLN A 68 -6.75 -3.07 8.87
C GLN A 68 -5.36 -2.55 9.30
N GLN A 69 -4.38 -3.43 9.44
CA GLN A 69 -3.00 -3.07 9.75
C GLN A 69 -2.38 -2.20 8.64
N MET A 70 -2.65 -2.50 7.36
CA MET A 70 -2.21 -1.64 6.25
C MET A 70 -2.89 -0.28 6.29
N VAL A 71 -4.20 -0.25 6.55
CA VAL A 71 -4.97 0.99 6.60
C VAL A 71 -4.44 1.90 7.71
N GLN A 72 -4.24 1.36 8.90
CA GLN A 72 -3.65 2.09 10.04
C GLN A 72 -2.25 2.61 9.71
N PHE A 73 -1.41 1.80 9.08
CA PHE A 73 -0.08 2.22 8.64
C PHE A 73 -0.14 3.39 7.64
N VAL A 74 -1.03 3.31 6.64
CA VAL A 74 -1.21 4.35 5.61
C VAL A 74 -1.71 5.66 6.23
N LEU A 75 -2.71 5.58 7.13
CA LEU A 75 -3.25 6.74 7.83
C LEU A 75 -2.19 7.40 8.72
N ALA A 76 -1.41 6.61 9.45
CA ALA A 76 -0.37 7.11 10.34
C ALA A 76 0.81 7.76 9.60
N GLN A 77 1.11 7.32 8.37
CA GLN A 77 2.14 7.92 7.52
C GLN A 77 1.74 9.28 6.90
N ARG A 78 0.48 9.72 7.04
CA ARG A 78 -0.05 10.99 6.49
C ARG A 78 0.47 11.29 5.06
N ILE A 79 0.25 10.32 4.16
CA ILE A 79 0.81 10.31 2.81
C ILE A 79 0.42 11.56 2.01
N ASP A 80 1.40 12.16 1.33
CA ASP A 80 1.20 13.30 0.43
C ASP A 80 0.78 12.81 -0.97
N PRO A 81 -0.36 13.28 -1.53
CA PRO A 81 -0.92 12.81 -2.80
C PRO A 81 -0.06 13.11 -4.04
N ASN A 82 0.74 14.18 -3.99
CA ASN A 82 1.62 14.57 -5.10
C ASN A 82 2.95 13.83 -5.08
N ASN A 83 3.15 12.98 -4.08
CA ASN A 83 4.34 12.19 -3.92
C ASN A 83 3.99 10.71 -4.17
N THR A 84 3.90 10.33 -5.45
CA THR A 84 3.81 8.92 -5.91
C THR A 84 4.86 8.04 -5.21
N PHE A 85 5.97 8.67 -4.82
CA PHE A 85 7.07 8.14 -4.03
C PHE A 85 6.70 7.75 -2.59
N HIS A 86 5.51 8.02 -2.04
CA HIS A 86 5.11 7.64 -0.67
C HIS A 86 4.21 6.40 -0.62
N LEU A 87 3.35 6.22 -1.62
CA LEU A 87 2.73 4.92 -1.90
C LEU A 87 3.78 3.94 -2.43
N ILE A 88 4.83 4.43 -3.11
CA ILE A 88 6.01 3.64 -3.50
C ILE A 88 7.06 3.53 -2.37
N LYS A 89 7.28 4.52 -1.48
CA LYS A 89 8.22 4.41 -0.31
C LYS A 89 7.74 3.42 0.74
N LEU A 90 6.43 3.18 0.81
CA LEU A 90 5.85 2.03 1.51
C LEU A 90 6.51 0.70 1.11
N TRP A 91 6.94 0.61 -0.16
CA TRP A 91 7.56 -0.57 -0.76
C TRP A 91 9.05 -0.38 -1.10
N GLY A 92 9.52 0.88 -1.13
CA GLY A 92 10.86 1.31 -1.52
C GLY A 92 11.79 1.71 -0.36
N MET A 93 11.34 1.68 0.90
CA MET A 93 12.23 1.74 2.08
C MET A 93 13.06 0.47 2.29
N PHE A 94 13.01 -0.49 1.36
CA PHE A 94 13.85 -1.69 1.36
C PHE A 94 14.91 -1.63 0.27
N ARG A 95 15.65 -0.53 0.29
CA ARG A 95 17.05 -0.63 -0.06
C ARG A 95 17.83 -0.93 1.20
#